data_AF-A0A4Y2M154-F1
#
_entry.id   AF-A0A4Y2M154-F1
#
_cell.length_a   1.000
_cell.length_b   1.000
_cell.length_c   1.000
_cell.angle_alpha   90.00
_cell.angle_beta   90.00
_cell.angle_gamma   90.00
#
_symmetry.space_group_name_H-M   'P 1'
#
loop_
_entity.id
_entity.type
_entity.pdbx_description
1 polymer ?
#
loop_
_entity_poly.entity_id
_entity_poly.type
_entity_poly.pdbx_seq_one_letter_code
_entity_poly.pdbx_strand_id
1 'polypeptide(L)'
;MVRRNRKRLFKLVLTICAAVFCGGLLLKAAVTSLELQTSVMVAVEHDRSEILQTRLSGFSGLVPKEPLKKSWYEATSVVIPHGPGEKGSAFYLPPGLEKTKEELYKENGFNALVSDFISLNRTLPDIRHS
;
A
#
# COMPACT_ATOMS: atom_id res chain seq x y z
N MET A 1 8.10 20.43 -55.91
CA MET A 1 9.44 20.35 -55.25
C MET A 1 9.39 19.64 -53.87
N VAL A 2 8.64 18.53 -53.70
CA VAL A 2 8.24 17.99 -52.37
C VAL A 2 8.81 16.58 -52.06
N ARG A 3 9.55 15.96 -52.99
CA ARG A 3 10.00 14.55 -52.86
C ARG A 3 11.30 14.37 -52.05
N ARG A 4 12.11 15.43 -51.90
CA ARG A 4 13.46 15.36 -51.29
C ARG A 4 13.44 15.40 -49.74
N ASN A 5 12.42 16.00 -49.14
CA ASN A 5 12.31 16.17 -47.69
C ASN A 5 11.60 15.03 -46.96
N ARG A 6 10.92 14.11 -47.67
CA ARG A 6 10.27 12.92 -47.03
C ARG A 6 11.27 11.98 -46.38
N LYS A 7 12.44 11.75 -47.01
CA LYS A 7 13.50 10.92 -46.44
C LYS A 7 14.14 11.56 -45.20
N ARG A 8 14.22 12.90 -45.16
CA ARG A 8 14.73 13.65 -43.99
C ARG A 8 13.71 13.64 -42.84
N LEU A 9 12.44 13.84 -43.15
CA LEU A 9 11.35 13.75 -42.18
C LEU A 9 11.27 12.36 -41.54
N PHE A 10 11.32 11.30 -42.35
CA PHE A 10 11.28 9.93 -41.84
C PHE A 10 12.47 9.61 -40.92
N LYS A 11 13.68 10.06 -41.28
CA LYS A 11 14.86 9.91 -40.42
C LYS A 11 14.69 10.63 -39.09
N LEU A 12 14.15 11.85 -39.10
CA LEU A 12 13.96 12.66 -37.90
C LEU A 12 12.90 12.05 -36.95
N VAL A 13 11.80 11.53 -37.50
CA VAL A 13 10.79 10.80 -36.72
C VAL A 13 11.40 9.53 -36.11
N LEU A 14 12.16 8.75 -36.88
CA LEU A 14 12.77 7.51 -36.40
C LEU A 14 13.78 7.76 -35.27
N THR A 15 14.56 8.85 -35.35
CA THR A 15 15.49 9.25 -34.27
C THR A 15 14.78 9.67 -32.99
N ILE A 16 13.64 10.37 -33.10
CA ILE A 16 12.85 10.77 -31.92
C ILE A 16 12.24 9.54 -31.26
N CYS A 17 11.65 8.62 -32.05
CA CYS A 17 11.10 7.37 -31.54
C CYS A 17 12.15 6.54 -30.79
N ALA A 18 13.36 6.41 -31.36
CA ALA A 18 14.46 5.68 -30.72
C ALA A 18 14.90 6.36 -29.40
N ALA A 19 15.00 7.69 -29.37
CA ALA A 19 15.38 8.43 -28.16
C ALA A 19 14.35 8.27 -27.03
N VAL A 20 13.06 8.37 -27.35
CA VAL A 20 11.97 8.18 -26.37
C VAL A 20 11.94 6.75 -25.84
N PHE A 21 12.12 5.77 -26.73
CA PHE A 21 12.16 4.36 -26.33
C PHE A 21 13.35 4.04 -25.42
N CYS A 22 14.56 4.49 -25.77
CA CYS A 22 15.74 4.34 -24.93
C CYS A 22 15.59 5.06 -23.59
N GLY A 23 15.02 6.26 -23.57
CA GLY A 23 14.75 7.01 -22.33
C GLY A 23 13.78 6.27 -21.40
N GLY A 24 12.70 5.70 -21.95
CA GLY A 24 11.74 4.91 -21.17
C GLY A 24 12.34 3.63 -20.59
N LEU A 25 13.20 2.94 -21.35
CA LEU A 25 13.92 1.76 -20.86
C LEU A 25 14.90 2.10 -19.74
N LEU A 26 15.65 3.20 -19.86
CA LEU A 26 16.56 3.67 -18.82
C LEU A 26 15.81 4.07 -17.55
N LEU A 27 14.66 4.73 -17.67
CA LEU A 27 13.83 5.09 -16.53
C LEU A 27 13.27 3.85 -15.81
N LYS A 28 12.77 2.87 -16.57
CA LYS A 28 12.31 1.59 -15.99
C LYS A 28 13.45 0.86 -15.27
N ALA A 29 14.63 0.76 -15.88
CA ALA A 29 15.80 0.15 -15.25
C ALA A 29 16.19 0.87 -13.94
N ALA A 30 16.22 2.21 -13.95
CA ALA A 30 16.52 2.98 -12.75
C ALA A 30 15.50 2.74 -11.63
N VAL A 31 14.20 2.77 -11.93
CA VAL A 31 13.14 2.51 -10.93
C VAL A 31 13.27 1.09 -10.34
N THR A 32 13.53 0.08 -11.18
CA THR A 32 13.76 -1.29 -10.68
C THR A 32 15.01 -1.41 -9.80
N SER A 33 16.06 -0.63 -10.07
CA SER A 33 17.26 -0.61 -9.23
C SER A 33 17.00 0.04 -7.86
N LEU A 34 16.14 1.07 -7.79
CA LEU A 34 15.74 1.69 -6.52
C LEU A 34 14.88 0.75 -5.66
N GLU A 35 13.93 0.04 -6.26
CA GLU A 35 13.12 -0.94 -5.51
C GLU A 35 13.97 -2.07 -4.92
N LEU A 36 15.00 -2.54 -5.64
CA LEU A 36 15.89 -3.59 -5.16
C LEU A 36 16.79 -3.14 -3.98
N GLN A 37 17.28 -1.89 -3.98
CA GLN A 37 18.05 -1.39 -2.83
C GLN A 37 17.20 -1.27 -1.56
N THR A 38 15.92 -0.94 -1.74
CA THR A 38 14.98 -0.78 -0.62
C THR A 38 14.67 -2.13 0.03
N SER A 39 14.48 -3.19 -0.76
CA SER A 39 14.24 -4.53 -0.23
C SER A 39 15.47 -5.16 0.46
N VAL A 40 16.67 -4.91 -0.06
CA VAL A 40 17.92 -5.40 0.55
C VAL A 40 18.21 -4.73 1.91
N MET A 41 17.99 -3.42 2.05
CA MET A 41 18.17 -2.74 3.34
C MET A 41 17.17 -3.24 4.40
N VAL A 42 15.91 -3.47 4.03
CA VAL A 42 14.89 -4.01 4.95
C VAL A 42 15.24 -5.43 5.41
N ALA A 43 15.83 -6.26 4.55
CA ALA A 43 16.26 -7.60 4.92
C ALA A 43 17.45 -7.61 5.91
N VAL A 44 18.39 -6.66 5.78
CA VAL A 44 19.57 -6.55 6.66
C VAL A 44 19.20 -6.04 8.06
N GLU A 45 18.21 -5.14 8.17
CA GLU A 45 17.73 -4.62 9.46
C GLU A 45 17.05 -5.72 10.30
N HIS A 46 16.31 -6.63 9.65
CA HIS A 46 15.61 -7.73 10.31
C HIS A 46 16.59 -8.72 10.98
N ASP A 47 17.65 -9.12 10.26
CA ASP A 47 18.64 -10.10 10.74
C ASP A 47 19.49 -9.57 11.92
N ARG A 48 19.82 -8.26 11.90
CA ARG A 48 20.59 -7.62 12.98
C ARG A 48 19.82 -7.56 14.30
N SER A 49 18.50 -7.48 14.24
CA SER A 49 17.63 -7.44 15.43
C SER A 49 17.58 -8.80 16.17
N GLU A 50 17.60 -9.92 15.44
CA GLU A 50 17.62 -11.26 16.02
C GLU A 50 18.96 -11.60 16.70
N ILE A 51 20.08 -11.19 16.10
CA ILE A 51 21.43 -11.44 16.64
C ILE A 51 21.66 -10.69 17.97
N LEU A 52 21.13 -9.47 18.09
CA LEU A 52 21.29 -8.65 19.31
C LEU A 52 20.46 -9.17 20.48
N GLN A 53 19.25 -9.71 20.24
CA GLN A 53 18.45 -10.36 21.27
C GLN A 53 19.12 -11.64 21.81
N THR A 54 19.83 -12.38 20.95
CA THR A 54 20.44 -13.67 21.31
C THR A 54 21.71 -13.52 22.17
N ARG A 55 22.44 -12.40 22.07
CA ARG A 55 23.68 -12.17 22.84
C ARG A 55 23.47 -11.72 24.29
N LEU A 56 22.35 -11.06 24.59
CA LEU A 56 22.05 -10.53 25.94
C LEU A 56 21.44 -11.57 26.90
N SER A 57 21.01 -12.73 26.39
CA SER A 57 20.37 -13.79 27.18
C SER A 57 21.36 -14.76 27.85
N GLY A 58 22.66 -14.65 27.59
CA GLY A 58 23.70 -15.60 28.01
C GLY A 58 24.13 -15.59 29.50
N PHE A 59 23.54 -14.76 30.36
CA PHE A 59 23.93 -14.63 31.79
C PHE A 59 22.84 -15.08 32.79
N SER A 60 21.89 -15.93 32.39
CA SER A 60 20.86 -16.46 33.31
C SER A 60 20.72 -17.97 33.17
N GLY A 61 21.70 -18.71 33.69
CA GLY A 61 21.85 -20.15 33.45
C GLY A 61 21.16 -21.12 34.42
N LEU A 62 20.33 -20.70 35.40
CA LEU A 62 19.82 -21.64 36.42
C LEU A 62 18.34 -21.49 36.81
N VAL A 63 17.53 -20.79 36.02
CA VAL A 63 16.07 -20.75 36.24
C VAL A 63 15.38 -21.28 34.98
N PRO A 64 14.51 -22.30 35.06
CA PRO A 64 13.62 -22.66 33.97
C PRO A 64 12.78 -21.43 33.64
N LYS A 65 13.15 -20.67 32.62
CA LYS A 65 12.33 -19.58 32.10
C LYS A 65 11.17 -20.26 31.38
N GLU A 66 10.06 -20.41 32.08
CA GLU A 66 8.74 -20.46 31.47
C GLU A 66 8.73 -19.46 30.29
N PRO A 67 8.30 -19.86 29.08
CA PRO A 67 8.34 -18.95 27.95
C PRO A 67 7.54 -17.70 28.32
N LEU A 68 8.21 -16.55 28.26
CA LEU A 68 7.60 -15.26 28.54
C LEU A 68 6.32 -15.13 27.71
N LYS A 69 5.20 -14.80 28.37
CA LYS A 69 3.92 -14.60 27.68
C LYS A 69 4.11 -13.52 26.62
N LYS A 70 3.93 -13.90 25.36
CA LYS A 70 4.03 -12.99 24.23
C LYS A 70 2.78 -12.13 24.15
N SER A 71 2.98 -10.82 24.14
CA SER A 71 1.94 -9.90 23.66
C SER A 71 1.85 -10.02 22.14
N TRP A 72 0.62 -10.21 21.64
CA TRP A 72 0.30 -10.09 20.21
C TRP A 72 -0.27 -8.72 19.85
N TYR A 73 -0.41 -7.81 20.83
CA TYR A 73 -0.84 -6.44 20.56
C TYR A 73 0.39 -5.62 20.14
N GLU A 74 0.29 -4.95 19.00
CA GLU A 74 1.27 -3.96 18.56
C GLU A 74 0.63 -2.58 18.67
N ALA A 75 1.15 -1.75 19.58
CA ALA A 75 0.68 -0.39 19.78
C ALA A 75 1.21 0.50 18.66
N THR A 76 0.63 0.39 17.47
CA THR A 76 0.95 1.26 16.35
C THR A 76 0.34 2.63 16.59
N SER A 77 1.10 3.70 16.39
CA SER A 77 0.57 5.06 16.29
C SER A 77 -0.24 5.17 14.99
N VAL A 78 -1.49 4.71 15.01
CA VAL A 78 -2.36 4.77 13.85
C VAL A 78 -2.76 6.23 13.66
N VAL A 79 -2.31 6.84 12.56
CA VAL A 79 -2.89 8.10 12.09
C VAL A 79 -4.34 7.80 11.77
N ILE A 80 -5.26 8.39 12.55
CA ILE A 80 -6.68 8.16 12.40
C ILE A 80 -7.12 8.86 11.11
N PRO A 81 -7.49 8.13 10.05
CA PRO A 81 -7.99 8.74 8.84
C PRO A 81 -9.33 9.42 9.13
N HIS A 82 -9.60 10.52 8.43
CA HIS A 82 -10.90 11.17 8.44
C HIS A 82 -11.66 10.78 7.17
N GLY A 83 -12.94 10.44 7.30
CA GLY A 83 -13.76 10.10 6.15
C GLY A 83 -15.05 9.34 6.49
N PRO A 84 -15.86 9.02 5.46
CA PRO A 84 -17.05 8.20 5.60
C PRO A 84 -16.76 6.86 6.30
N GLY A 85 -17.50 6.55 7.36
CA GLY A 85 -17.42 5.25 8.01
C GLY A 85 -16.20 5.03 8.93
N GLU A 86 -15.30 6.01 9.07
CA GLU A 86 -14.13 5.92 9.95
C GLU A 86 -14.53 5.84 11.43
N LYS A 87 -13.73 5.10 12.21
CA LYS A 87 -14.05 4.69 13.59
C LYS A 87 -15.43 4.04 13.74
N GLY A 88 -15.94 3.41 12.69
CA GLY A 88 -17.28 2.82 12.68
C GLY A 88 -18.42 3.84 12.75
N SER A 89 -18.17 5.11 12.43
CA SER A 89 -19.21 6.15 12.43
C SER A 89 -20.26 5.89 11.35
N ALA A 90 -21.53 6.22 11.61
CA ALA A 90 -22.58 6.13 10.60
C ALA A 90 -22.31 7.10 9.43
N PHE A 91 -22.54 6.63 8.20
CA PHE A 91 -22.47 7.45 7.00
C PHE A 91 -23.84 7.51 6.32
N TYR A 92 -24.25 8.72 5.95
CA TYR A 92 -25.51 8.99 5.28
C TYR A 92 -25.24 9.41 3.84
N LEU A 93 -25.96 8.81 2.90
CA LEU A 93 -25.84 9.16 1.50
C LEU A 93 -26.30 10.61 1.25
N PRO A 94 -25.64 11.34 0.34
CA PRO A 94 -26.16 12.62 -0.13
C PRO A 94 -27.51 12.42 -0.84
N PRO A 95 -28.35 13.47 -0.88
CA PRO A 95 -29.68 13.39 -1.49
C PRO A 95 -29.60 13.12 -3.00
N GLY A 96 -30.61 12.44 -3.55
CA GLY A 96 -30.74 12.17 -4.99
C GLY A 96 -30.17 10.83 -5.44
N LEU A 97 -29.70 10.00 -4.49
CA LEU A 97 -29.13 8.67 -4.75
C LEU A 97 -30.08 7.53 -4.35
N GLU A 98 -31.34 7.83 -4.02
CA GLU A 98 -32.30 6.87 -3.46
C GLU A 98 -32.56 5.70 -4.42
N LYS A 99 -32.67 5.97 -5.72
CA LYS A 99 -32.89 4.95 -6.74
C LYS A 99 -31.73 3.96 -6.85
N THR A 100 -30.50 4.46 -6.96
CA THR A 100 -29.29 3.63 -7.04
C THR A 100 -29.08 2.85 -5.75
N LYS A 101 -29.36 3.47 -4.59
CA LYS A 101 -29.36 2.79 -3.29
C LYS A 101 -30.31 1.58 -3.30
N GLU A 102 -31.53 1.74 -3.79
CA GLU A 102 -32.53 0.65 -3.85
C GLU A 102 -32.14 -0.46 -4.82
N GLU A 103 -31.65 -0.11 -6.01
CA GLU A 103 -31.16 -1.08 -7.01
C GLU A 103 -30.03 -1.95 -6.42
N LEU A 104 -29.00 -1.30 -5.86
CA LEU A 104 -27.86 -1.99 -5.27
C LEU A 104 -28.22 -2.76 -3.99
N TYR A 105 -29.19 -2.28 -3.22
CA TYR A 105 -29.69 -3.02 -2.06
C TYR A 105 -30.40 -4.31 -2.48
N LYS A 106 -31.20 -4.26 -3.55
CA LYS A 106 -31.92 -5.43 -4.07
C LYS A 106 -30.96 -6.53 -4.55
N GLU A 107 -29.83 -6.14 -5.13
CA GLU A 107 -28.82 -7.08 -5.64
C GLU A 107 -27.97 -7.70 -4.53
N ASN A 108 -27.59 -6.91 -3.51
CA ASN A 108 -26.59 -7.33 -2.51
C ASN A 108 -27.19 -7.71 -1.15
N GLY A 109 -28.42 -7.29 -0.85
CA GLY A 109 -29.06 -7.47 0.46
C GLY A 109 -28.58 -6.50 1.55
N PHE A 110 -27.72 -5.53 1.19
CA PHE A 110 -27.26 -4.43 2.05
C PHE A 110 -27.04 -3.17 1.21
N ASN A 111 -26.82 -2.03 1.87
CA ASN A 111 -26.60 -0.76 1.17
C ASN A 111 -25.20 -0.70 0.55
N ALA A 112 -25.00 -1.36 -0.60
CA ALA A 112 -23.71 -1.41 -1.28
C ALA A 112 -23.25 -0.02 -1.76
N LEU A 113 -24.19 0.88 -2.09
CA LEU A 113 -23.85 2.26 -2.42
C LEU A 113 -23.12 2.95 -1.26
N VAL A 114 -23.57 2.78 -0.02
CA VAL A 114 -22.85 3.27 1.17
C VAL A 114 -21.48 2.61 1.31
N SER A 115 -21.38 1.30 1.03
CA SER A 115 -20.11 0.58 1.08
C SER A 115 -19.07 1.18 0.13
N ASP A 116 -19.48 1.64 -1.06
CA ASP A 116 -18.58 2.26 -2.04
C ASP A 116 -17.99 3.60 -1.56
N PHE A 117 -18.68 4.32 -0.67
CA PHE A 117 -18.14 5.54 -0.06
C PHE A 117 -17.18 5.27 1.11
N ILE A 118 -17.22 4.07 1.68
CA ILE A 118 -16.41 3.72 2.85
C ILE A 118 -15.06 3.17 2.39
N SER A 119 -13.98 3.65 3.01
CA SER A 119 -12.63 3.14 2.74
C SER A 119 -12.52 1.64 3.02
N LEU A 120 -11.89 0.90 2.10
CA LEU A 120 -11.57 -0.52 2.29
C LEU A 120 -10.69 -0.76 3.53
N ASN A 121 -9.84 0.22 3.87
CA ASN A 121 -8.93 0.17 5.02
C ASN A 121 -9.39 1.09 6.14
N ARG A 122 -10.72 1.20 6.37
CA ARG A 122 -11.25 2.06 7.44
C ARG A 122 -10.85 1.58 8.83
N THR A 123 -10.77 2.52 9.76
CA THR A 123 -10.57 2.24 11.19
C THR A 123 -11.87 1.87 11.89
N LEU A 124 -11.76 1.06 12.95
CA LEU A 124 -12.89 0.64 13.79
C LEU A 124 -12.62 1.00 15.26
N PRO A 125 -13.67 1.25 16.06
CA PRO A 125 -13.52 1.46 17.48
C PRO A 125 -13.27 0.11 18.17
N ASP A 126 -12.33 0.07 19.10
CA ASP A 126 -12.14 -1.11 19.93
C ASP A 126 -13.17 -1.11 21.07
N ILE A 127 -14.11 -2.05 21.02
CA ILE A 127 -15.20 -2.21 22.00
C ILE A 127 -14.96 -3.37 22.97
N ARG A 128 -13.74 -3.94 22.98
CA ARG A 128 -13.39 -5.06 23.87
C ARG A 128 -13.22 -4.57 25.32
N HIS A 129 -13.35 -5.50 26.25
CA HIS A 129 -13.06 -5.25 27.67
C HIS A 129 -11.54 -5.11 27.87
N SER A 130 -11.15 -4.12 28.67
CA SER A 130 -9.77 -3.88 29.12
C SER A 130 -9.40 -4.74 30.32
#